data_AF-A0A1M6W501-F1
#
_entry.id   AF-A0A1M6W501-F1
#
_cell.length_a   1.000
_cell.length_b   1.000
_cell.length_c   1.000
_cell.angle_alpha   90.00
_cell.angle_beta   90.00
_cell.angle_gamma   90.00
#
_symmetry.space_group_name_H-M   'P 1'
#
loop_
_entity.id
_entity.type
_entity.pdbx_description
1 polymer ?
#
loop_
_entity_poly.entity_id
_entity_poly.type
_entity_poly.pdbx_seq_one_letter_code
_entity_poly.pdbx_strand_id
1 'polypeptide(L)'
;MRAEFLFNKEVEGKEVYFTKAATWVDSTRNGSALSNGRCLKVELSEAEQQELLEYIMEQLMPEIKTVVKYKKKRTSLDEYKAEELEAILSMMVFEDFHKYNKAKHLADKQKKYTISAYLEHKAREAMRKMLIQERSLPVNVIRNLKYLNDAVLALAEEQEISCDEVSAEMVYEKFSDKSISYKMILSLMELYHGNISIEEMENPDECLQNNMDNPENIISDEIDEKTKNALDQVFMDFSKMELYILMKEFGFFGEQIRSMTAKELSYKDYFVSMAREDRDGEKNIEFGNVHVKHPGRNTAADDEIFVESVYYVKEKFYSNKVAKIKKKLAGLKDKVSMAEMEGCLEAYCMRLWKEKY
;
A
#
# COMPACT_ATOMS: atom_id res chain seq x y z
N MET A 1 20.14 -12.43 29.12
CA MET A 1 19.03 -11.57 29.57
C MET A 1 18.89 -11.58 31.08
N ARG A 2 18.78 -10.41 31.73
CA ARG A 2 18.53 -10.34 33.19
C ARG A 2 17.08 -10.74 33.51
N ALA A 3 16.88 -11.46 34.62
CA ALA A 3 15.57 -12.00 35.01
C ALA A 3 14.49 -10.90 35.23
N GLU A 4 14.90 -9.70 35.63
CA GLU A 4 13.98 -8.57 35.85
C GLU A 4 13.26 -8.09 34.58
N PHE A 5 13.80 -8.40 33.40
CA PHE A 5 13.24 -7.98 32.10
C PHE A 5 12.31 -9.00 31.46
N LEU A 6 12.29 -10.23 31.97
CA LEU A 6 11.51 -11.32 31.42
C LEU A 6 10.03 -11.16 31.75
N PHE A 7 9.17 -11.36 30.76
CA PHE A 7 7.73 -11.39 30.98
C PHE A 7 7.32 -12.67 31.72
N ASN A 8 6.66 -12.52 32.86
CA ASN A 8 6.09 -13.65 33.59
C ASN A 8 4.57 -13.49 33.74
N LYS A 9 3.83 -14.28 32.97
CA LYS A 9 2.36 -14.30 32.95
C LYS A 9 1.69 -14.71 34.27
N GLU A 10 2.41 -15.37 35.19
CA GLU A 10 1.91 -15.76 36.51
C GLU A 10 2.05 -14.63 37.53
N VAL A 11 2.91 -13.65 37.26
CA VAL A 11 3.27 -12.56 38.17
C VAL A 11 2.66 -11.23 37.73
N GLU A 12 2.58 -10.98 36.42
CA GLU A 12 2.03 -9.73 35.90
C GLU A 12 1.24 -9.93 34.60
N GLY A 13 0.23 -9.06 34.39
CA GLY A 13 -0.50 -8.99 33.13
C GLY A 13 0.32 -8.28 32.05
N LYS A 14 0.02 -8.59 30.78
CA LYS A 14 0.70 -8.03 29.60
C LYS A 14 0.76 -6.50 29.62
N GLU A 15 -0.30 -5.82 30.08
CA GLU A 15 -0.34 -4.36 30.06
C GLU A 15 0.57 -3.72 31.10
N VAL A 16 0.70 -4.38 32.25
CA VAL A 16 1.65 -3.97 33.29
C VAL A 16 3.07 -4.17 32.78
N TYR A 17 3.33 -5.32 32.16
CA TYR A 17 4.61 -5.62 31.54
C TYR A 17 5.00 -4.62 30.46
N PHE A 18 4.14 -4.39 29.45
CA PHE A 18 4.48 -3.49 28.34
C PHE A 18 4.60 -2.03 28.77
N THR A 19 3.81 -1.59 29.74
CA THR A 19 3.97 -0.24 30.32
C THR A 19 5.34 -0.08 30.98
N LYS A 20 5.78 -1.10 31.72
CA LYS A 20 7.12 -1.13 32.33
C LYS A 20 8.22 -1.25 31.28
N ALA A 21 8.05 -2.11 30.29
CA ALA A 21 8.98 -2.30 29.19
C ALA A 21 9.20 -1.02 28.38
N ALA A 22 8.16 -0.23 28.14
CA ALA A 22 8.28 1.08 27.50
C ALA A 22 9.22 2.03 28.27
N THR A 23 9.19 1.99 29.61
CA THR A 23 10.13 2.77 30.44
C THR A 23 11.56 2.27 30.34
N TRP A 24 11.76 0.96 30.17
CA TRP A 24 13.09 0.39 29.92
C TRP A 24 13.62 0.83 28.57
N VAL A 25 12.81 0.77 27.50
CA VAL A 25 13.20 1.26 26.17
C VAL A 25 13.59 2.74 26.21
N ASP A 26 12.81 3.56 26.91
CA ASP A 26 13.12 4.99 27.08
C ASP A 26 14.40 5.21 27.89
N SER A 27 14.63 4.45 28.96
CA SER A 27 15.85 4.52 29.77
C SER A 27 17.09 4.12 28.97
N THR A 28 17.00 3.05 28.16
CA THR A 28 18.08 2.56 27.29
C THR A 28 18.40 3.53 26.15
N ARG A 29 17.39 4.02 25.43
CA ARG A 29 17.61 4.89 24.26
C ARG A 29 17.95 6.33 24.65
N ASN A 30 17.12 6.90 25.53
CA ASN A 30 17.13 8.33 25.83
C ASN A 30 17.86 8.66 27.14
N GLY A 31 18.29 7.65 27.91
CA GLY A 31 18.97 7.87 29.19
C GLY A 31 18.04 8.35 30.31
N SER A 32 16.72 8.19 30.17
CA SER A 32 15.77 8.56 31.21
C SER A 32 15.96 7.73 32.48
N ALA A 33 15.81 8.36 33.63
CA ALA A 33 15.79 7.65 34.90
C ALA A 33 14.48 6.84 35.07
N LEU A 34 14.62 5.61 35.53
CA LEU A 34 13.52 4.79 36.03
C LEU A 34 12.99 5.33 37.37
N SER A 35 11.85 4.83 37.84
CA SER A 35 11.24 5.26 39.10
C SER A 35 12.11 5.05 40.35
N ASN A 36 13.07 4.13 40.28
CA ASN A 36 14.07 3.87 41.33
C ASN A 36 15.39 4.65 41.12
N GLY A 37 15.43 5.59 40.17
CA GLY A 37 16.60 6.41 39.87
C GLY A 37 17.65 5.75 38.97
N ARG A 38 17.49 4.46 38.60
CA ARG A 38 18.41 3.76 37.69
C ARG A 38 18.33 4.33 36.27
N CYS A 39 19.44 4.30 35.54
CA CYS A 39 19.49 4.64 34.12
C CYS A 39 20.11 3.47 33.35
N LEU A 40 19.30 2.75 32.58
CA LEU A 40 19.71 1.53 31.90
C LEU A 40 20.75 1.79 30.80
N LYS A 41 20.74 2.97 30.18
CA LYS A 41 21.77 3.38 29.22
C LYS A 41 23.18 3.42 29.80
N VAL A 42 23.29 3.70 31.10
CA VAL A 42 24.57 3.76 31.82
C VAL A 42 24.89 2.43 32.48
N GLU A 43 23.86 1.73 32.97
CA GLU A 43 24.03 0.50 33.75
C GLU A 43 24.26 -0.75 32.89
N LEU A 44 23.66 -0.82 31.71
CA LEU A 44 23.74 -1.97 30.81
C LEU A 44 24.84 -1.76 29.78
N SER A 45 25.59 -2.83 29.46
CA SER A 45 26.47 -2.85 28.29
C SER A 45 25.68 -2.75 26.98
N GLU A 46 26.32 -2.31 25.88
CA GLU A 46 25.65 -2.20 24.57
C GLU A 46 25.01 -3.53 24.13
N ALA A 47 25.69 -4.66 24.39
CA ALA A 47 25.16 -5.99 24.11
C ALA A 47 23.89 -6.29 24.93
N GLU A 48 23.89 -5.98 26.23
CA GLU A 48 22.70 -6.15 27.08
C GLU A 48 21.55 -5.21 26.68
N GLN A 49 21.88 -3.99 26.23
CA GLN A 49 20.89 -3.03 25.73
C GLN A 49 20.21 -3.55 24.47
N GLN A 50 21.00 -4.08 23.52
CA GLN A 50 20.47 -4.68 22.30
C GLN A 50 19.61 -5.92 22.62
N GLU A 51 20.12 -6.82 23.46
CA GLU A 51 19.41 -8.04 23.89
C GLU A 51 18.03 -7.68 24.48
N LEU A 52 17.97 -6.67 25.35
CA LEU A 52 16.74 -6.20 25.96
C LEU A 52 15.74 -5.64 24.93
N LEU A 53 16.20 -4.82 23.98
CA LEU A 53 15.34 -4.24 22.95
C LEU A 53 14.79 -5.32 22.00
N GLU A 54 15.61 -6.29 21.62
CA GLU A 54 15.22 -7.43 20.78
C GLU A 54 14.13 -8.25 21.48
N TYR A 55 14.32 -8.60 22.75
CA TYR A 55 13.32 -9.38 23.49
C TYR A 55 12.00 -8.64 23.69
N ILE A 56 12.02 -7.34 23.97
CA ILE A 56 10.78 -6.55 24.06
C ILE A 56 10.03 -6.57 22.73
N MET A 57 10.75 -6.49 21.61
CA MET A 57 10.13 -6.61 20.28
C MET A 57 9.59 -8.02 20.03
N GLU A 58 10.32 -9.08 20.40
CA GLU A 58 9.82 -10.46 20.31
C GLU A 58 8.50 -10.64 21.08
N GLN A 59 8.34 -10.00 22.24
CA GLN A 59 7.07 -10.03 22.98
C GLN A 59 5.96 -9.21 22.31
N LEU A 60 6.29 -8.14 21.59
CA LEU A 60 5.32 -7.30 20.86
C LEU A 60 4.87 -7.92 19.53
N MET A 61 5.72 -8.68 18.85
CA MET A 61 5.43 -9.24 17.51
C MET A 61 4.12 -10.05 17.44
N PRO A 62 3.79 -10.94 18.40
CA PRO A 62 2.51 -11.66 18.38
C PRO A 62 1.29 -10.73 18.46
N GLU A 63 1.39 -9.63 19.20
CA GLU A 63 0.31 -8.64 19.32
C GLU A 63 0.16 -7.84 18.03
N ILE A 64 1.29 -7.43 17.42
CA ILE A 64 1.33 -6.77 16.11
C ILE A 64 0.68 -7.64 15.04
N LYS A 65 1.10 -8.91 14.92
CA LYS A 65 0.54 -9.88 13.98
C LYS A 65 -0.96 -10.09 14.17
N THR A 66 -1.41 -10.08 15.42
CA THR A 66 -2.84 -10.19 15.75
C THR A 66 -3.61 -8.99 15.24
N VAL A 67 -3.12 -7.77 15.47
CA VAL A 67 -3.74 -6.53 14.96
C VAL A 67 -3.76 -6.49 13.44
N VAL A 68 -2.64 -6.85 12.78
CA VAL A 68 -2.57 -6.93 11.31
C VAL A 68 -3.56 -7.96 10.76
N LYS A 69 -3.65 -9.14 11.37
CA LYS A 69 -4.61 -10.18 10.97
C LYS A 69 -6.06 -9.70 11.09
N TYR A 70 -6.39 -9.00 12.17
CA TYR A 70 -7.72 -8.40 12.32
C TYR A 70 -7.97 -7.30 11.27
N LYS A 71 -6.98 -6.45 11.01
CA LYS A 71 -7.08 -5.40 9.99
C LYS A 71 -7.25 -5.99 8.60
N LYS A 72 -6.39 -6.92 8.19
CA LYS A 72 -6.50 -7.68 6.94
C LYS A 72 -7.90 -8.24 6.73
N LYS A 73 -8.48 -8.89 7.74
CA LYS A 73 -9.84 -9.44 7.67
C LYS A 73 -10.92 -8.37 7.56
N ARG A 74 -10.76 -7.25 8.28
CA ARG A 74 -11.75 -6.17 8.31
C ARG A 74 -11.72 -5.31 7.05
N THR A 75 -10.56 -5.18 6.41
CA THR A 75 -10.33 -4.31 5.25
C THR A 75 -10.06 -5.08 3.95
N SER A 76 -10.23 -6.40 3.96
CA SER A 76 -9.97 -7.30 2.82
C SER A 76 -8.63 -7.08 2.12
N LEU A 77 -7.57 -6.78 2.89
CA LEU A 77 -6.22 -6.63 2.31
C LEU A 77 -5.72 -7.98 1.77
N ASP A 78 -5.08 -7.93 0.61
CA ASP A 78 -4.31 -9.06 0.10
C ASP A 78 -3.12 -9.40 1.03
N GLU A 79 -2.52 -10.57 0.83
CA GLU A 79 -1.42 -11.04 1.69
C GLU A 79 -0.20 -10.12 1.62
N TYR A 80 0.10 -9.58 0.43
CA TYR A 80 1.25 -8.72 0.23
C TYR A 80 1.12 -7.39 0.98
N LYS A 81 -0.05 -6.74 0.90
CA LYS A 81 -0.36 -5.52 1.64
C LYS A 81 -0.44 -5.76 3.14
N ALA A 82 -0.87 -6.95 3.56
CA ALA A 82 -0.85 -7.32 4.98
C ALA A 82 0.59 -7.46 5.51
N GLU A 83 1.49 -8.06 4.73
CA GLU A 83 2.93 -8.14 5.05
C GLU A 83 3.59 -6.76 5.09
N GLU A 84 3.28 -5.88 4.13
CA GLU A 84 3.76 -4.50 4.11
C GLU A 84 3.25 -3.70 5.32
N LEU A 85 1.97 -3.83 5.66
CA LEU A 85 1.39 -3.24 6.86
C LEU A 85 2.08 -3.76 8.13
N GLU A 86 2.37 -5.06 8.23
CA GLU A 86 3.10 -5.64 9.35
C GLU A 86 4.50 -5.01 9.49
N ALA A 87 5.23 -4.87 8.38
CA ALA A 87 6.57 -4.28 8.39
C ALA A 87 6.55 -2.80 8.83
N ILE A 88 5.66 -2.00 8.24
CA ILE A 88 5.52 -0.57 8.58
C ILE A 88 5.09 -0.41 10.05
N LEU A 89 4.11 -1.19 10.49
CA LEU A 89 3.63 -1.15 11.87
C LEU A 89 4.74 -1.55 12.85
N SER A 90 5.50 -2.61 12.54
CA SER A 90 6.61 -3.07 13.38
C SER A 90 7.68 -2.00 13.56
N MET A 91 8.07 -1.32 12.47
CA MET A 91 9.01 -0.19 12.54
C MET A 91 8.48 0.96 13.38
N MET A 92 7.22 1.38 13.15
CA MET A 92 6.61 2.48 13.89
C MET A 92 6.49 2.17 15.39
N VAL A 93 6.11 0.94 15.74
CA VAL A 93 6.06 0.49 17.12
C VAL A 93 7.47 0.51 17.70
N PHE A 94 8.46 -0.05 17.01
CA PHE A 94 9.84 -0.01 17.49
C PHE A 94 10.31 1.41 17.78
N GLU A 95 10.05 2.38 16.90
CA GLU A 95 10.44 3.78 17.10
C GLU A 95 9.74 4.43 18.30
N ASP A 96 8.41 4.27 18.38
CA ASP A 96 7.57 5.03 19.31
C ASP A 96 7.22 4.30 20.62
N PHE A 97 7.60 3.04 20.80
CA PHE A 97 7.17 2.25 21.97
C PHE A 97 7.60 2.88 23.30
N HIS A 98 8.73 3.58 23.34
CA HIS A 98 9.20 4.33 24.52
C HIS A 98 8.22 5.43 25.00
N LYS A 99 7.24 5.81 24.16
CA LYS A 99 6.18 6.77 24.46
C LYS A 99 4.92 6.12 25.05
N TYR A 100 4.79 4.79 24.94
CA TYR A 100 3.60 4.05 25.37
C TYR A 100 3.33 4.26 26.87
N ASN A 101 2.09 4.65 27.19
CA ASN A 101 1.61 4.96 28.55
C ASN A 101 2.47 5.96 29.36
N LYS A 102 3.31 6.74 28.69
CA LYS A 102 4.11 7.77 29.34
C LYS A 102 3.28 9.04 29.52
N ALA A 103 3.14 9.50 30.77
CA ALA A 103 2.29 10.64 31.13
C ALA A 103 2.48 11.90 30.27
N LYS A 104 3.69 12.16 29.77
CA LYS A 104 3.99 13.31 28.90
C LYS A 104 3.40 13.23 27.48
N HIS A 105 2.96 12.05 27.07
CA HIS A 105 2.40 11.76 25.74
C HIS A 105 0.92 11.37 25.80
N LEU A 106 0.30 11.46 26.97
CA LEU A 106 -1.11 11.19 27.18
C LEU A 106 -1.88 12.51 27.25
N ALA A 107 -2.98 12.62 26.51
CA ALA A 107 -3.90 13.75 26.59
C ALA A 107 -4.55 13.85 27.98
N ASP A 108 -4.88 12.69 28.57
CA ASP A 108 -5.28 12.54 29.97
C ASP A 108 -4.18 11.77 30.72
N LYS A 109 -3.52 12.44 31.66
CA LYS A 109 -2.40 11.89 32.43
C LYS A 109 -2.78 10.72 33.33
N GLN A 110 -4.07 10.47 33.57
CA GLN A 110 -4.56 9.34 34.37
C GLN A 110 -4.95 8.13 33.52
N LYS A 111 -5.13 8.31 32.19
CA LYS A 111 -5.60 7.24 31.30
C LYS A 111 -4.44 6.36 30.86
N LYS A 112 -4.59 5.05 31.01
CA LYS A 112 -3.68 4.04 30.43
C LYS A 112 -4.37 3.36 29.26
N TYR A 113 -3.64 3.21 28.16
CA TYR A 113 -4.08 2.42 27.02
C TYR A 113 -3.68 0.96 27.21
N THR A 114 -4.48 0.05 26.66
CA THR A 114 -4.08 -1.35 26.47
C THR A 114 -3.13 -1.46 25.29
N ILE A 115 -2.35 -2.54 25.23
CA ILE A 115 -1.39 -2.71 24.12
C ILE A 115 -2.14 -2.84 22.79
N SER A 116 -3.27 -3.54 22.78
CA SER A 116 -4.10 -3.70 21.58
C SER A 116 -4.61 -2.36 21.07
N ALA A 117 -5.11 -1.47 21.95
CA ALA A 117 -5.60 -0.15 21.54
C ALA A 117 -4.47 0.76 21.01
N TYR A 118 -3.29 0.69 21.62
CA TYR A 118 -2.11 1.41 21.14
C TYR A 118 -1.67 0.92 19.75
N LEU A 119 -1.58 -0.40 19.58
CA LEU A 119 -1.20 -1.02 18.31
C LEU A 119 -2.24 -0.77 17.23
N GLU A 120 -3.53 -0.77 17.55
CA GLU A 120 -4.61 -0.46 16.61
C GLU A 120 -4.56 1.01 16.14
N HIS A 121 -4.25 1.95 17.04
CA HIS A 121 -3.98 3.33 16.66
C HIS A 121 -2.78 3.42 15.72
N LYS A 122 -1.67 2.75 16.06
CA LYS A 122 -0.47 2.72 15.21
C LYS A 122 -0.71 2.04 13.86
N ALA A 123 -1.55 1.01 13.82
CA ALA A 123 -1.95 0.32 12.58
C ALA A 123 -2.73 1.25 11.64
N ARG A 124 -3.59 2.12 12.18
CA ARG A 124 -4.25 3.16 11.36
C ARG A 124 -3.26 4.16 10.77
N GLU A 125 -2.28 4.60 11.55
CA GLU A 125 -1.20 5.47 11.03
C GLU A 125 -0.34 4.75 9.98
N ALA A 126 -0.03 3.48 10.20
CA ALA A 126 0.74 2.65 9.28
C ALA A 126 0.00 2.44 7.95
N MET A 127 -1.29 2.11 7.97
CA MET A 127 -2.12 2.03 6.75
C MET A 127 -2.16 3.37 6.00
N ARG A 128 -2.29 4.50 6.71
CA ARG A 128 -2.21 5.82 6.07
C ARG A 128 -0.85 6.02 5.39
N LYS A 129 0.26 5.69 6.04
CA LYS A 129 1.60 5.78 5.42
C LYS A 129 1.74 4.87 4.20
N MET A 130 1.25 3.63 4.30
CA MET A 130 1.25 2.65 3.21
C MET A 130 0.49 3.20 1.98
N LEU A 131 -0.72 3.73 2.19
CA LEU A 131 -1.52 4.35 1.12
C LEU A 131 -0.85 5.62 0.54
N ILE A 132 -0.17 6.42 1.36
CA ILE A 132 0.58 7.60 0.90
C ILE A 132 1.77 7.19 0.03
N GLN A 133 2.50 6.15 0.45
CA GLN A 133 3.63 5.60 -0.28
C GLN A 133 3.18 4.98 -1.61
N GLU A 134 2.10 4.19 -1.60
CA GLU A 134 1.50 3.58 -2.78
C GLU A 134 1.06 4.63 -3.82
N ARG A 135 0.53 5.78 -3.36
CA ARG A 135 0.02 6.84 -4.25
C ARG A 135 1.05 7.92 -4.63
N SER A 136 2.27 7.91 -4.06
CA SER A 136 3.30 8.95 -4.29
C SER A 136 2.80 10.40 -4.12
N LEU A 137 1.79 10.63 -3.27
CA LEU A 137 1.17 11.96 -3.12
C LEU A 137 1.88 12.80 -2.05
N PRO A 138 2.26 14.06 -2.36
CA PRO A 138 2.80 14.99 -1.37
C PRO A 138 1.79 15.31 -0.26
N VAL A 139 2.26 15.47 0.99
CA VAL A 139 1.42 15.71 2.19
C VAL A 139 0.50 16.94 2.07
N ASN A 140 0.94 17.97 1.35
CA ASN A 140 0.16 19.17 1.05
C ASN A 140 -1.00 18.89 0.06
N VAL A 141 -0.83 17.95 -0.86
CA VAL A 141 -1.91 17.51 -1.77
C VAL A 141 -3.00 16.81 -0.97
N ILE A 142 -2.65 15.98 0.01
CA ILE A 142 -3.60 15.30 0.90
C ILE A 142 -4.40 16.30 1.75
N ARG A 143 -3.72 17.31 2.32
CA ARG A 143 -4.39 18.36 3.08
C ARG A 143 -5.39 19.15 2.22
N ASN A 144 -5.02 19.44 0.97
CA ASN A 144 -5.90 20.13 0.02
C ASN A 144 -7.04 19.23 -0.46
N LEU A 145 -6.79 17.93 -0.61
CA LEU A 145 -7.80 16.92 -0.95
C LEU A 145 -8.85 16.83 0.18
N LYS A 146 -8.42 16.86 1.45
CA LYS A 146 -9.34 16.93 2.59
C LYS A 146 -10.21 18.19 2.55
N TYR A 147 -9.61 19.36 2.34
CA TYR A 147 -10.40 20.59 2.23
C TYR A 147 -11.42 20.51 1.10
N LEU A 148 -11.02 19.94 -0.05
CA LEU A 148 -11.90 19.71 -1.18
C LEU A 148 -13.06 18.76 -0.82
N ASN A 149 -12.81 17.69 -0.07
CA ASN A 149 -13.87 16.80 0.43
C ASN A 149 -14.89 17.53 1.30
N ASP A 150 -14.41 18.32 2.27
CA ASP A 150 -15.29 19.10 3.16
C ASP A 150 -16.16 20.07 2.35
N ALA A 151 -15.62 20.63 1.27
CA ALA A 151 -16.36 21.51 0.37
C ALA A 151 -17.37 20.75 -0.50
N VAL A 152 -17.01 19.57 -1.02
CA VAL A 152 -17.90 18.71 -1.82
C VAL A 152 -19.09 18.24 -0.99
N LEU A 153 -18.86 17.74 0.23
CA LEU A 153 -19.93 17.31 1.13
C LEU A 153 -20.87 18.46 1.48
N ALA A 154 -20.32 19.63 1.83
CA ALA A 154 -21.13 20.80 2.14
C ALA A 154 -21.91 21.31 0.91
N LEU A 155 -21.37 21.19 -0.30
CA LEU A 155 -22.07 21.56 -1.54
C LEU A 155 -23.17 20.56 -1.90
N ALA A 156 -22.90 19.27 -1.75
CA ALA A 156 -23.87 18.21 -1.97
C ALA A 156 -25.07 18.36 -1.02
N GLU A 157 -24.81 18.68 0.26
CA GLU A 157 -25.85 18.94 1.25
C GLU A 157 -26.61 20.25 0.99
N GLU A 158 -25.90 21.36 0.68
CA GLU A 158 -26.54 22.66 0.40
C GLU A 158 -27.40 22.66 -0.86
N GLN A 159 -27.05 21.84 -1.86
CA GLN A 159 -27.72 21.82 -3.16
C GLN A 159 -28.60 20.58 -3.38
N GLU A 160 -28.68 19.69 -2.39
CA GLU A 160 -29.42 18.41 -2.46
C GLU A 160 -29.04 17.58 -3.70
N ILE A 161 -27.76 17.56 -4.05
CA ILE A 161 -27.21 16.79 -5.18
C ILE A 161 -26.26 15.71 -4.69
N SER A 162 -26.01 14.70 -5.52
CA SER A 162 -25.01 13.68 -5.18
C SER A 162 -23.61 14.30 -5.11
N CYS A 163 -22.73 13.74 -4.26
CA CYS A 163 -21.31 14.11 -4.23
C CYS A 163 -20.62 13.90 -5.59
N ASP A 164 -21.11 12.96 -6.40
CA ASP A 164 -20.64 12.70 -7.76
C ASP A 164 -21.09 13.75 -8.78
N GLU A 165 -22.12 14.54 -8.45
CA GLU A 165 -22.67 15.60 -9.29
C GLU A 165 -22.08 16.98 -8.97
N VAL A 166 -21.28 17.09 -7.90
CA VAL A 166 -20.58 18.31 -7.54
C VAL A 166 -19.45 18.55 -8.55
N SER A 167 -19.53 19.67 -9.29
CA SER A 167 -18.52 20.01 -10.31
C SER A 167 -17.32 20.77 -9.74
N ALA A 168 -16.20 20.75 -10.46
CA ALA A 168 -14.99 21.48 -10.07
C ALA A 168 -15.21 22.99 -9.99
N GLU A 169 -16.10 23.53 -10.82
CA GLU A 169 -16.54 24.93 -10.81
C GLU A 169 -17.25 25.29 -9.51
N MET A 170 -18.16 24.44 -9.03
CA MET A 170 -18.91 24.65 -7.78
C MET A 170 -17.98 24.68 -6.57
N VAL A 171 -17.02 23.76 -6.56
CA VAL A 171 -15.99 23.68 -5.53
C VAL A 171 -15.09 24.93 -5.56
N TYR A 172 -14.69 25.39 -6.75
CA TYR A 172 -13.87 26.59 -6.90
C TYR A 172 -14.59 27.87 -6.45
N GLU A 173 -15.87 28.02 -6.75
CA GLU A 173 -16.68 29.14 -6.27
C GLU A 173 -16.77 29.16 -4.74
N LYS A 174 -16.90 28.00 -4.10
CA LYS A 174 -16.88 27.88 -2.62
C LYS A 174 -15.51 28.15 -2.01
N PHE A 175 -14.44 28.05 -2.79
CA PHE A 175 -13.07 28.37 -2.41
C PHE A 175 -12.62 29.78 -2.80
N SER A 176 -13.53 30.70 -3.18
CA SER A 176 -13.21 32.08 -3.58
C SER A 176 -12.29 32.84 -2.62
N ASP A 177 -12.28 32.44 -1.35
CA ASP A 177 -11.56 33.09 -0.26
C ASP A 177 -10.23 32.40 0.08
N LYS A 178 -9.92 31.26 -0.56
CA LYS A 178 -8.68 30.47 -0.35
C LYS A 178 -7.80 30.51 -1.59
N SER A 179 -6.48 30.55 -1.39
CA SER A 179 -5.45 30.57 -2.44
C SER A 179 -5.24 29.20 -3.13
N ILE A 180 -6.32 28.50 -3.48
CA ILE A 180 -6.28 27.25 -4.24
C ILE A 180 -6.61 27.58 -5.70
N SER A 181 -5.73 27.23 -6.63
CA SER A 181 -5.96 27.51 -8.04
C SER A 181 -7.01 26.56 -8.64
N TYR A 182 -7.80 27.06 -9.60
CA TYR A 182 -8.78 26.25 -10.33
C TYR A 182 -8.18 24.98 -10.93
N LYS A 183 -6.97 25.08 -11.48
CA LYS A 183 -6.20 23.95 -12.02
C LYS A 183 -5.89 22.88 -10.97
N MET A 184 -5.62 23.29 -9.73
CA MET A 184 -5.40 22.37 -8.62
C MET A 184 -6.70 21.67 -8.22
N ILE A 185 -7.83 22.39 -8.20
CA ILE A 185 -9.14 21.81 -7.91
C ILE A 185 -9.52 20.76 -8.95
N LEU A 186 -9.34 21.04 -10.24
CA LEU A 186 -9.57 20.05 -11.31
C LEU A 186 -8.75 18.78 -11.10
N SER A 187 -7.45 18.90 -10.83
CA SER A 187 -6.61 17.73 -10.57
C SER A 187 -6.99 16.98 -9.28
N LEU A 188 -7.48 17.68 -8.26
CA LEU A 188 -7.94 17.07 -7.01
C LEU A 188 -9.33 16.41 -7.18
N MET A 189 -10.22 16.96 -8.01
CA MET A 189 -11.51 16.36 -8.38
C MET A 189 -11.31 15.12 -9.23
N GLU A 190 -10.37 15.15 -10.19
CA GLU A 190 -9.97 13.95 -10.96
C GLU A 190 -9.41 12.86 -10.03
N LEU A 191 -8.67 13.24 -8.99
CA LEU A 191 -8.19 12.31 -7.96
C LEU A 191 -9.32 11.79 -7.06
N TYR A 192 -10.29 12.63 -6.73
CA TYR A 192 -11.48 12.31 -5.91
C TYR A 192 -12.40 11.30 -6.61
N HIS A 193 -12.74 11.55 -7.88
CA HIS A 193 -13.61 10.66 -8.66
C HIS A 193 -12.87 9.44 -9.25
N GLY A 194 -11.54 9.48 -9.32
CA GLY A 194 -10.73 8.48 -10.02
C GLY A 194 -10.18 7.34 -9.16
N ASN A 195 -10.07 7.48 -7.83
CA ASN A 195 -9.47 6.46 -6.96
C ASN A 195 -9.93 6.59 -5.49
N ILE A 196 -11.02 5.89 -5.12
CA ILE A 196 -11.40 5.56 -3.72
C ILE A 196 -11.70 6.82 -2.86
N SER A 197 -12.93 6.89 -2.34
CA SER A 197 -13.53 8.02 -1.61
C SER A 197 -12.67 8.45 -0.41
N ILE A 198 -12.61 9.77 -0.15
CA ILE A 198 -11.87 10.36 0.98
C ILE A 198 -12.44 9.94 2.34
N GLU A 199 -13.69 9.45 2.37
CA GLU A 199 -14.30 8.81 3.53
C GLU A 199 -13.46 7.59 4.01
N GLU A 200 -12.75 6.92 3.09
CA GLU A 200 -11.85 5.80 3.37
C GLU A 200 -10.53 6.25 4.04
N MET A 201 -10.20 7.56 4.03
CA MET A 201 -8.99 8.12 4.66
C MET A 201 -9.20 8.60 6.10
N GLU A 202 -10.40 9.05 6.48
CA GLU A 202 -10.69 9.57 7.83
C GLU A 202 -11.11 8.47 8.82
N ASN A 203 -11.95 7.53 8.40
CA ASN A 203 -12.34 6.33 9.17
C ASN A 203 -12.32 5.08 8.27
N PRO A 204 -11.14 4.45 8.07
CA PRO A 204 -11.04 3.22 7.25
C PRO A 204 -11.88 2.06 7.81
N ASP A 205 -12.38 2.18 9.03
CA ASP A 205 -13.15 1.18 9.77
C ASP A 205 -14.68 1.33 9.63
N GLU A 206 -15.22 2.52 9.34
CA GLU A 206 -16.68 2.80 9.22
C GLU A 206 -17.15 2.88 7.76
N CYS A 207 -16.32 3.37 6.83
CA CYS A 207 -16.75 3.53 5.44
C CYS A 207 -16.77 2.20 4.65
N LEU A 208 -16.09 1.17 5.17
CA LEU A 208 -16.27 -0.21 4.71
C LEU A 208 -17.49 -0.90 5.37
N GLN A 209 -18.06 -0.32 6.43
CA GLN A 209 -19.31 -0.80 7.05
C GLN A 209 -20.55 -0.18 6.40
N ASN A 210 -20.47 1.02 5.82
CA ASN A 210 -21.60 1.62 5.09
C ASN A 210 -21.82 1.02 3.69
N ASN A 211 -20.90 0.19 3.21
CA ASN A 211 -21.14 -0.74 2.09
C ASN A 211 -21.80 -2.07 2.54
N MET A 212 -22.20 -2.19 3.81
CA MET A 212 -22.84 -3.39 4.38
C MET A 212 -24.33 -3.20 4.71
N ASP A 213 -25.02 -2.29 4.01
CA ASP A 213 -26.48 -2.31 3.92
C ASP A 213 -26.93 -2.64 2.50
N ASN A 214 -26.68 -3.88 2.07
CA ASN A 214 -27.73 -4.71 1.47
C ASN A 214 -27.33 -6.20 1.49
N PRO A 215 -28.32 -7.10 1.60
CA PRO A 215 -28.19 -8.44 2.12
C PRO A 215 -27.59 -9.39 1.09
N GLU A 216 -26.95 -10.45 1.58
CA GLU A 216 -26.76 -11.71 0.85
C GLU A 216 -26.31 -11.55 -0.61
N ASN A 217 -25.03 -11.27 -0.84
CA ASN A 217 -24.39 -11.78 -2.05
C ASN A 217 -23.20 -12.63 -1.64
N ILE A 218 -23.48 -13.93 -1.63
CA ILE A 218 -22.56 -14.99 -2.03
C ILE A 218 -21.50 -14.38 -2.96
N ILE A 219 -20.24 -14.33 -2.51
CA ILE A 219 -19.11 -14.27 -3.45
C ILE A 219 -19.25 -15.55 -4.27
N SER A 220 -19.91 -15.42 -5.41
CA SER A 220 -19.79 -16.41 -6.46
C SER A 220 -18.34 -16.30 -6.91
N ASP A 221 -17.52 -17.29 -6.52
CA ASP A 221 -16.17 -17.49 -7.05
C ASP A 221 -16.16 -17.71 -8.58
N GLU A 222 -17.33 -17.66 -9.24
CA GLU A 222 -17.48 -17.81 -10.67
C GLU A 222 -17.88 -16.49 -11.32
N ILE A 223 -16.93 -15.96 -12.11
CA ILE A 223 -17.24 -15.06 -13.23
C ILE A 223 -18.35 -15.74 -14.03
N ASP A 224 -19.44 -15.00 -14.27
CA ASP A 224 -20.57 -15.55 -15.02
C ASP A 224 -20.10 -16.07 -16.39
N GLU A 225 -20.76 -17.11 -16.88
CA GLU A 225 -20.29 -17.85 -18.06
C GLU A 225 -20.20 -16.96 -19.31
N LYS A 226 -20.99 -15.88 -19.39
CA LYS A 226 -20.98 -14.94 -20.51
C LYS A 226 -19.76 -14.01 -20.45
N THR A 227 -19.44 -13.48 -19.28
CA THR A 227 -18.23 -12.67 -19.06
C THR A 227 -16.97 -13.51 -19.22
N LYS A 228 -16.96 -14.73 -18.67
CA LYS A 228 -15.86 -15.68 -18.85
C LYS A 228 -15.62 -15.99 -20.33
N ASN A 229 -16.67 -16.24 -21.11
CA ASN A 229 -16.55 -16.47 -22.55
C ASN A 229 -16.03 -15.24 -23.30
N ALA A 230 -16.43 -14.02 -22.90
CA ALA A 230 -15.93 -12.79 -23.51
C ALA A 230 -14.43 -12.57 -23.21
N LEU A 231 -14.00 -12.88 -21.99
CA LEU A 231 -12.58 -12.86 -21.59
C LEU A 231 -11.80 -13.96 -22.32
N ASP A 232 -12.29 -15.19 -22.32
CA ASP A 232 -11.64 -16.32 -22.99
C ASP A 232 -11.42 -15.98 -24.48
N GLN A 233 -12.39 -15.39 -25.17
CA GLN A 233 -12.22 -14.93 -26.55
C GLN A 233 -11.09 -13.91 -26.73
N VAL A 234 -10.98 -12.92 -25.84
CA VAL A 234 -9.95 -11.88 -25.98
C VAL A 234 -8.57 -12.36 -25.55
N PHE A 235 -8.51 -13.17 -24.50
CA PHE A 235 -7.28 -13.66 -23.90
C PHE A 235 -6.75 -14.96 -24.56
N MET A 236 -7.57 -15.67 -25.36
CA MET A 236 -7.10 -16.76 -26.23
C MET A 236 -6.06 -16.29 -27.24
N ASP A 237 -6.20 -15.07 -27.75
CA ASP A 237 -5.32 -14.51 -28.77
C ASP A 237 -4.05 -13.87 -28.21
N PHE A 238 -3.84 -13.88 -26.88
CA PHE A 238 -2.65 -13.33 -26.25
C PHE A 238 -1.52 -14.34 -26.31
N SER A 239 -0.34 -13.92 -26.78
CA SER A 239 0.87 -14.70 -26.57
C SER A 239 1.29 -14.66 -25.10
N LYS A 240 2.14 -15.62 -24.68
CA LYS A 240 2.77 -15.64 -23.35
C LYS A 240 3.35 -14.29 -22.96
N MET A 241 4.01 -13.63 -23.90
CA MET A 241 4.57 -12.30 -23.70
C MET A 241 3.50 -11.20 -23.58
N GLU A 242 2.42 -11.25 -24.38
CA GLU A 242 1.31 -10.29 -24.28
C GLU A 242 0.58 -10.42 -22.93
N LEU A 243 0.37 -11.65 -22.46
CA LEU A 243 -0.24 -11.92 -21.16
C LEU A 243 0.68 -11.45 -20.02
N TYR A 244 1.99 -11.69 -20.12
CA TYR A 244 2.95 -11.23 -19.12
C TYR A 244 2.98 -9.70 -19.01
N ILE A 245 3.03 -9.00 -20.15
CA ILE A 245 3.02 -7.53 -20.18
C ILE A 245 1.73 -6.99 -19.60
N LEU A 246 0.58 -7.59 -19.91
CA LEU A 246 -0.71 -7.22 -19.32
C LEU A 246 -0.66 -7.36 -17.78
N MET A 247 -0.26 -8.52 -17.27
CA MET A 247 -0.22 -8.79 -15.84
C MET A 247 0.76 -7.84 -15.12
N LYS A 248 1.88 -7.48 -15.74
CA LYS A 248 2.80 -6.45 -15.23
C LYS A 248 2.14 -5.07 -15.16
N GLU A 249 1.50 -4.61 -16.23
CA GLU A 249 0.91 -3.26 -16.30
C GLU A 249 -0.25 -3.09 -15.31
N PHE A 250 -1.00 -4.16 -15.07
CA PHE A 250 -2.07 -4.20 -14.07
C PHE A 250 -1.59 -4.49 -12.64
N GLY A 251 -0.30 -4.76 -12.44
CA GLY A 251 0.30 -4.92 -11.11
C GLY A 251 0.13 -6.30 -10.45
N PHE A 252 -0.31 -7.33 -11.19
CA PHE A 252 -0.58 -8.67 -10.65
C PHE A 252 0.65 -9.44 -10.18
N PHE A 253 1.86 -8.93 -10.48
CA PHE A 253 3.13 -9.49 -10.01
C PHE A 253 3.74 -8.69 -8.84
N GLY A 254 3.01 -7.73 -8.28
CA GLY A 254 3.48 -6.84 -7.23
C GLY A 254 4.25 -5.62 -7.74
N GLU A 255 4.46 -4.65 -6.85
CA GLU A 255 4.96 -3.31 -7.20
C GLU A 255 6.40 -3.33 -7.73
N GLN A 256 7.23 -4.29 -7.30
CA GLN A 256 8.60 -4.45 -7.81
C GLN A 256 8.65 -4.73 -9.31
N ILE A 257 7.75 -5.56 -9.83
CA ILE A 257 7.69 -5.90 -11.25
C ILE A 257 6.92 -4.83 -12.02
N ARG A 258 5.86 -4.26 -11.42
CA ARG A 258 5.08 -3.17 -12.02
C ARG A 258 5.94 -1.94 -12.30
N SER A 259 6.74 -1.52 -11.31
CA SER A 259 7.58 -0.32 -11.35
C SER A 259 8.79 -0.41 -12.29
N MET A 260 9.17 -1.62 -12.74
CA MET A 260 10.22 -1.78 -13.74
C MET A 260 9.86 -1.04 -15.02
N THR A 261 10.73 -0.15 -15.46
CA THR A 261 10.66 0.48 -16.77
C THR A 261 10.80 -0.58 -17.88
N ALA A 262 10.33 -0.25 -19.08
CA ALA A 262 10.50 -1.12 -20.24
C ALA A 262 11.98 -1.46 -20.50
N LYS A 263 12.89 -0.53 -20.18
CA LYS A 263 14.34 -0.75 -20.27
C LYS A 263 14.87 -1.68 -19.18
N GLU A 264 14.42 -1.56 -17.94
CA GLU A 264 14.85 -2.48 -16.88
C GLU A 264 14.38 -3.91 -17.12
N LEU A 265 13.18 -4.06 -17.67
CA LEU A 265 12.65 -5.36 -18.06
C LEU A 265 13.38 -5.95 -19.27
N SER A 266 13.84 -5.09 -20.19
CA SER A 266 14.35 -5.50 -21.51
C SER A 266 15.51 -6.49 -21.46
N TYR A 267 16.38 -6.39 -20.46
CA TYR A 267 17.58 -7.23 -20.33
C TYR A 267 17.43 -8.37 -19.32
N LYS A 268 16.24 -8.56 -18.73
CA LYS A 268 16.01 -9.68 -17.81
C LYS A 268 15.96 -10.98 -18.58
N ASP A 269 16.72 -11.99 -18.13
CA ASP A 269 16.85 -13.29 -18.81
C ASP A 269 15.50 -13.95 -19.10
N TYR A 270 14.54 -13.88 -18.18
CA TYR A 270 13.20 -14.42 -18.38
C TYR A 270 12.44 -13.69 -19.49
N PHE A 271 12.60 -12.36 -19.61
CA PHE A 271 11.91 -11.54 -20.60
C PHE A 271 12.52 -11.73 -21.99
N VAL A 272 13.85 -11.82 -22.06
CA VAL A 272 14.59 -12.17 -23.28
C VAL A 272 14.24 -13.57 -23.75
N SER A 273 14.11 -14.54 -22.84
CA SER A 273 13.69 -15.90 -23.17
C SER A 273 12.27 -15.94 -23.72
N MET A 274 11.33 -15.22 -23.10
CA MET A 274 9.97 -15.06 -23.63
C MET A 274 9.95 -14.36 -25.00
N ALA A 275 10.87 -13.42 -25.25
CA ALA A 275 10.99 -12.76 -26.55
C ALA A 275 11.48 -13.72 -27.64
N ARG A 276 12.39 -14.64 -27.32
CA ARG A 276 12.85 -15.69 -28.25
C ARG A 276 11.72 -16.64 -28.63
N GLU A 277 10.82 -16.93 -27.70
CA GLU A 277 9.65 -17.80 -27.92
C GLU A 277 8.50 -17.08 -28.65
N ASP A 278 8.46 -15.74 -28.65
CA ASP A 278 7.40 -14.96 -29.32
C ASP A 278 7.67 -14.85 -30.83
N ARG A 279 6.64 -15.09 -31.64
CA ARG A 279 6.70 -15.07 -33.12
C ARG A 279 7.41 -13.84 -33.70
N ASP A 280 7.26 -12.68 -33.07
CA ASP A 280 7.86 -11.42 -33.53
C ASP A 280 8.99 -10.94 -32.61
N GLY A 281 9.31 -11.65 -31.53
CA GLY A 281 10.23 -11.17 -30.49
C GLY A 281 11.70 -11.41 -30.82
N GLU A 282 12.06 -12.51 -31.47
CA GLU A 282 13.47 -12.86 -31.75
C GLU A 282 14.22 -11.77 -32.54
N LYS A 283 13.58 -11.22 -33.60
CA LYS A 283 14.14 -10.10 -34.41
C LYS A 283 14.26 -8.76 -33.65
N ASN A 284 13.69 -8.68 -32.44
CA ASN A 284 13.73 -7.51 -31.58
C ASN A 284 14.70 -7.67 -30.41
N ILE A 285 15.53 -8.73 -30.40
CA ILE A 285 16.60 -8.92 -29.43
C ILE A 285 17.91 -8.37 -30.02
N GLU A 286 18.61 -7.56 -29.25
CA GLU A 286 19.94 -7.03 -29.58
C GLU A 286 20.94 -7.40 -28.49
N PHE A 287 22.22 -7.45 -28.85
CA PHE A 287 23.32 -7.61 -27.89
C PHE A 287 24.05 -6.27 -27.76
N GLY A 288 24.22 -5.79 -26.54
CA GLY A 288 24.90 -4.52 -26.30
C GLY A 288 24.77 -4.04 -24.87
N ASN A 289 24.98 -2.73 -24.68
CA ASN A 289 24.91 -2.09 -23.37
C ASN A 289 23.56 -1.40 -23.20
N VAL A 290 22.93 -1.61 -22.05
CA VAL A 290 21.66 -0.97 -21.69
C VAL A 290 21.92 0.09 -20.64
N HIS A 291 21.39 1.28 -20.90
CA HIS A 291 21.46 2.41 -19.98
C HIS A 291 20.04 2.81 -19.56
N VAL A 292 19.76 2.59 -18.28
CA VAL A 292 18.50 2.98 -17.63
C VAL A 292 18.76 4.27 -16.87
N LYS A 293 17.98 5.31 -17.19
CA LYS A 293 17.92 6.55 -16.42
C LYS A 293 16.62 6.53 -15.64
N HIS A 294 16.69 6.63 -14.32
CA HIS A 294 15.51 6.95 -13.51
C HIS A 294 15.35 8.47 -13.49
N PRO A 295 14.29 9.07 -14.07
CA PRO A 295 14.05 10.49 -13.91
C PRO A 295 13.81 10.76 -12.42
N GLY A 296 14.71 11.51 -11.79
CA GLY A 296 14.71 11.75 -10.35
C GLY A 296 13.34 12.23 -9.83
N ARG A 297 12.67 11.36 -9.07
CA ARG A 297 11.63 11.80 -8.12
C ARG A 297 12.36 12.28 -6.86
N ASN A 298 12.62 13.59 -6.77
CA ASN A 298 13.00 14.31 -5.53
C ASN A 298 14.35 14.00 -4.84
N THR A 299 15.34 13.41 -5.50
CA THR A 299 16.74 13.39 -5.00
C THR A 299 17.68 13.88 -6.08
N ALA A 300 18.66 14.70 -5.69
CA ALA A 300 19.56 15.45 -6.56
C ALA A 300 20.65 14.58 -7.25
N ALA A 301 20.35 13.33 -7.59
CA ALA A 301 21.20 12.47 -8.40
C ALA A 301 20.31 11.57 -9.27
N ASP A 302 20.56 11.56 -10.57
CA ASP A 302 19.99 10.58 -11.48
C ASP A 302 20.61 9.21 -11.10
N ASP A 303 19.80 8.29 -10.57
CA ASP A 303 20.22 6.89 -10.44
C ASP A 303 20.28 6.30 -11.86
N GLU A 304 21.50 6.19 -12.37
CA GLU A 304 21.79 5.61 -13.68
C GLU A 304 22.26 4.16 -13.50
N ILE A 305 21.51 3.22 -14.08
CA ILE A 305 21.91 1.81 -14.12
C ILE A 305 22.52 1.54 -15.48
N PHE A 306 23.79 1.12 -15.49
CA PHE A 306 24.49 0.70 -16.68
C PHE A 306 24.72 -0.82 -16.65
N VAL A 307 24.23 -1.50 -17.68
CA VAL A 307 24.36 -2.95 -17.82
C VAL A 307 25.10 -3.23 -19.12
N GLU A 308 26.30 -3.80 -19.01
CA GLU A 308 27.17 -4.07 -20.14
C GLU A 308 26.97 -5.48 -20.70
N SER A 309 27.14 -5.63 -22.02
CA SER A 309 27.27 -6.93 -22.69
C SER A 309 26.11 -7.90 -22.44
N VAL A 310 24.87 -7.42 -22.58
CA VAL A 310 23.65 -8.22 -22.39
C VAL A 310 22.84 -8.34 -23.66
N TYR A 311 22.08 -9.44 -23.77
CA TYR A 311 20.97 -9.51 -24.70
C TYR A 311 19.78 -8.74 -24.12
N TYR A 312 19.17 -7.86 -24.91
CA TYR A 312 18.02 -7.08 -24.47
C TYR A 312 16.98 -6.94 -25.58
N VAL A 313 15.72 -6.78 -25.17
CA VAL A 313 14.57 -6.60 -26.06
C VAL A 313 14.38 -5.11 -26.37
N LYS A 314 14.22 -4.75 -27.65
CA LYS A 314 13.95 -3.35 -28.06
C LYS A 314 12.76 -2.76 -27.31
N GLU A 315 12.95 -1.59 -26.71
CA GLU A 315 11.89 -0.86 -26.00
C GLU A 315 10.67 -0.58 -26.90
N LYS A 316 10.92 -0.27 -28.19
CA LYS A 316 9.85 -0.10 -29.19
C LYS A 316 8.97 -1.35 -29.34
N PHE A 317 9.54 -2.55 -29.19
CA PHE A 317 8.78 -3.79 -29.26
C PHE A 317 7.86 -3.95 -28.05
N TYR A 318 8.33 -3.62 -26.84
CA TYR A 318 7.50 -3.55 -25.64
C TYR A 318 6.32 -2.58 -25.82
N SER A 319 6.61 -1.35 -26.24
CA SER A 319 5.57 -0.32 -26.46
C SER A 319 4.54 -0.73 -27.50
N ASN A 320 4.96 -1.41 -28.58
CA ASN A 320 4.05 -1.95 -29.58
C ASN A 320 3.12 -3.04 -29.00
N LYS A 321 3.64 -3.92 -28.14
CA LYS A 321 2.84 -4.96 -27.46
C LYS A 321 1.85 -4.33 -26.50
N VAL A 322 2.26 -3.33 -25.70
CA VAL A 322 1.35 -2.56 -24.83
C VAL A 322 0.21 -1.91 -25.63
N ALA A 323 0.51 -1.28 -26.76
CA ALA A 323 -0.51 -0.67 -27.63
C ALA A 323 -1.48 -1.72 -28.20
N LYS A 324 -0.96 -2.88 -28.61
CA LYS A 324 -1.79 -4.00 -29.08
C LYS A 324 -2.71 -4.54 -27.99
N ILE A 325 -2.21 -4.70 -26.76
CA ILE A 325 -2.98 -5.12 -25.58
C ILE A 325 -4.10 -4.12 -25.32
N LYS A 326 -3.80 -2.83 -25.23
CA LYS A 326 -4.81 -1.76 -25.02
C LYS A 326 -5.90 -1.78 -26.08
N LYS A 327 -5.55 -1.99 -27.35
CA LYS A 327 -6.51 -2.10 -28.45
C LYS A 327 -7.43 -3.33 -28.29
N LYS A 328 -6.90 -4.47 -27.86
CA LYS A 328 -7.69 -5.68 -27.61
C LYS A 328 -8.63 -5.50 -26.40
N LEU A 329 -8.15 -4.91 -25.31
CA LEU A 329 -8.95 -4.61 -24.12
C LEU A 329 -10.06 -3.59 -24.40
N ALA A 330 -9.82 -2.60 -25.27
CA ALA A 330 -10.87 -1.64 -25.66
C ALA A 330 -12.09 -2.33 -26.31
N GLY A 331 -11.90 -3.50 -26.94
CA GLY A 331 -12.98 -4.31 -27.50
C GLY A 331 -13.85 -5.04 -26.46
N LEU A 332 -13.45 -5.03 -25.17
CA LEU A 332 -14.23 -5.58 -24.06
C LEU A 332 -15.16 -4.55 -23.40
N LYS A 333 -14.96 -3.25 -23.68
CA LYS A 333 -15.64 -2.15 -22.99
C LYS A 333 -17.18 -2.24 -23.03
N ASP A 334 -17.72 -2.80 -24.11
CA ASP A 334 -19.17 -2.94 -24.31
C ASP A 334 -19.70 -4.35 -24.01
N LYS A 335 -18.82 -5.28 -23.58
CA LYS A 335 -19.13 -6.71 -23.42
C LYS A 335 -19.00 -7.21 -21.98
N VAL A 336 -18.33 -6.46 -21.13
CA VAL A 336 -17.99 -6.85 -19.75
C VAL A 336 -18.23 -5.66 -18.84
N SER A 337 -18.95 -5.86 -17.74
CA SER A 337 -19.11 -4.83 -16.71
C SER A 337 -17.83 -4.71 -15.89
N MET A 338 -17.34 -3.49 -15.68
CA MET A 338 -16.16 -3.26 -14.82
C MET A 338 -16.43 -3.68 -13.36
N ALA A 339 -17.69 -3.59 -12.91
CA ALA A 339 -18.11 -4.04 -11.57
C ALA A 339 -18.07 -5.57 -11.41
N GLU A 340 -18.25 -6.34 -12.49
CA GLU A 340 -18.15 -7.81 -12.48
C GLU A 340 -16.68 -8.29 -12.52
N MET A 341 -15.76 -7.40 -12.91
CA MET A 341 -14.34 -7.69 -13.05
C MET A 341 -13.53 -7.36 -11.79
N GLU A 342 -14.11 -6.54 -10.91
CA GLU A 342 -13.49 -6.10 -9.67
C GLU A 342 -13.27 -7.30 -8.73
N GLY A 343 -12.04 -7.49 -8.27
CA GLY A 343 -11.64 -8.62 -7.42
C GLY A 343 -11.46 -9.98 -8.13
N CYS A 344 -11.97 -10.17 -9.34
CA CYS A 344 -11.95 -11.47 -10.03
C CYS A 344 -10.93 -11.57 -11.19
N LEU A 345 -10.54 -10.43 -11.78
CA LEU A 345 -9.67 -10.39 -12.96
C LEU A 345 -8.25 -10.93 -12.71
N GLU A 346 -7.69 -10.64 -11.54
CA GLU A 346 -6.36 -11.12 -11.14
C GLU A 346 -6.35 -12.65 -11.04
N ALA A 347 -7.32 -13.23 -10.32
CA ALA A 347 -7.48 -14.67 -10.19
C ALA A 347 -7.68 -15.36 -11.56
N TYR A 348 -8.46 -14.74 -12.44
CA TYR A 348 -8.67 -15.22 -13.81
C TYR A 348 -7.37 -15.22 -14.62
N CYS A 349 -6.62 -14.11 -14.64
CA CYS A 349 -5.36 -14.00 -15.39
C CYS A 349 -4.29 -14.96 -14.85
N MET A 350 -4.22 -15.14 -13.53
CA MET A 350 -3.30 -16.06 -12.87
C MET A 350 -3.64 -17.52 -13.17
N ARG A 351 -4.93 -17.88 -13.21
CA ARG A 351 -5.37 -19.21 -13.64
C ARG A 351 -5.01 -19.45 -15.11
N LEU A 352 -5.34 -18.50 -15.99
CA LEU A 352 -5.05 -18.59 -17.41
C LEU A 352 -3.55 -18.73 -17.70
N TRP A 353 -2.71 -18.02 -16.94
CA TRP A 353 -1.26 -18.15 -17.00
C TRP A 353 -0.84 -19.60 -16.71
N LYS A 354 -1.28 -20.16 -15.57
CA LYS A 354 -0.94 -21.53 -15.14
C LYS A 354 -1.47 -22.63 -16.06
N GLU A 355 -2.61 -22.41 -16.71
CA GLU A 355 -3.22 -23.39 -17.61
C GLU A 355 -2.54 -23.42 -18.99
N LYS A 356 -2.00 -22.29 -19.45
CA LYS A 356 -1.41 -22.17 -20.79
C LYS A 356 0.11 -22.32 -20.83
N TYR A 357 0.82 -21.98 -19.75
CA TYR A 357 2.29 -21.83 -19.71
C TYR A 357 2.86 -22.31 -18.38
#